data_AF-A0A8T4Y6J2-F1
#
_entry.id   AF-A0A8T4Y6J2-F1
#
_cell.length_a   1.000
_cell.length_b   1.000
_cell.length_c   1.000
_cell.angle_alpha   90.00
_cell.angle_beta   90.00
_cell.angle_gamma   90.00
#
_symmetry.space_group_name_H-M   'P 1'
#
loop_
_entity.id
_entity.type
_entity.pdbx_description
1 polymer ?
#
loop_
_entity_poly.entity_id
_entity_poly.type
_entity_poly.pdbx_seq_one_letter_code
_entity_poly.pdbx_strand_id
1 'polypeptide(L)'
;EITTEELYNRHFLSETSPRANISLNANKASFSENASKLDEKADFNYLRNFKAVYWSDGYYGWHPCAVCGQTKLTSWQAETFQSEKVWLCEDCKEAWEKQQAGAT
;
A
#
# COMPACT_ATOMS: atom_id res chain seq x y z
N GLU A 1 29.20 -15.32 9.23
CA GLU A 1 27.80 -15.02 8.89
C GLU A 1 27.44 -13.71 9.57
N ILE A 2 26.68 -12.85 8.89
CA ILE A 2 26.20 -11.58 9.47
C ILE A 2 24.87 -11.89 10.15
N THR A 3 24.72 -11.52 11.41
CA THR A 3 23.48 -11.78 12.15
C THR A 3 22.38 -10.81 11.73
N THR A 4 21.12 -11.19 11.96
CA THR A 4 19.95 -10.36 11.64
C THR A 4 19.99 -9.02 12.39
N GLU A 5 20.57 -9.01 13.59
CA GLU A 5 20.79 -7.81 14.40
C GLU A 5 21.85 -6.88 13.81
N GLU A 6 22.91 -7.43 13.23
CA GLU A 6 23.94 -6.64 12.53
C GLU A 6 23.36 -5.97 11.27
N LEU A 7 22.44 -6.62 10.55
CA LEU A 7 21.73 -6.02 9.42
C LEU A 7 20.81 -4.88 9.86
N TYR A 8 20.07 -5.04 10.95
CA TYR A 8 19.21 -3.98 11.50
C TYR A 8 20.02 -2.75 11.89
N ASN A 9 21.12 -2.94 12.62
CA ASN A 9 21.95 -1.84 13.09
C ASN A 9 22.61 -1.07 11.94
N ARG A 10 22.95 -1.76 10.84
CA ARG A 10 23.58 -1.11 9.67
C ARG A 10 22.64 -0.21 8.88
N HIS A 11 21.36 -0.61 8.77
CA HIS A 11 20.36 0.13 8.00
C HIS A 11 19.61 1.17 8.83
N PHE A 12 19.42 0.94 10.13
CA PHE A 12 18.56 1.79 10.95
C PHE A 12 19.32 2.88 11.74
N LEU A 13 20.59 2.63 12.11
CA LEU A 13 21.39 3.60 12.89
C LEU A 13 22.30 4.48 12.02
N SER A 14 22.34 4.25 10.71
CA SER A 14 23.08 5.11 9.77
C SER A 14 22.36 6.42 9.43
N GLU A 15 21.10 6.60 9.87
CA GLU A 15 20.35 7.86 9.73
C GLU A 15 20.58 8.87 10.86
N THR A 16 21.36 8.54 11.90
CA THR A 16 21.69 9.51 12.96
C THR A 16 23.04 10.17 12.69
N SER A 17 23.06 11.11 11.75
CA SER A 17 24.12 12.14 11.66
C SER A 17 23.51 13.53 11.91
N PRO A 18 24.19 14.43 12.64
CA PRO A 18 23.54 15.50 13.38
C PRO A 18 23.30 16.78 12.56
N ARG A 19 22.11 17.36 12.76
CA ARG A 19 21.71 18.75 12.46
C ARG A 19 21.69 19.17 10.98
N ALA A 20 20.63 18.77 10.27
CA ALA A 20 20.03 19.66 9.29
C ALA A 20 19.11 20.65 10.05
N ASN A 21 19.49 21.92 10.03
CA ASN A 21 18.77 23.03 10.65
C ASN A 21 17.52 23.33 9.81
N ILE A 22 16.47 22.52 9.95
CA ILE A 22 15.19 22.77 9.27
C ILE A 22 14.45 23.81 10.10
N SER A 23 14.62 25.07 9.71
CA SER A 23 13.72 26.15 10.13
C SER A 23 12.32 25.81 9.59
N LEU A 24 11.46 25.29 10.47
CA LEU A 24 10.03 25.12 10.20
C LEU A 24 9.38 26.51 10.09
N ASN A 25 9.50 27.14 8.92
CA ASN A 25 8.60 28.21 8.56
C ASN A 25 7.24 27.58 8.23
N ALA A 26 6.24 27.84 9.07
CA ALA A 26 4.91 27.23 9.05
C ALA A 26 4.05 27.56 7.82
N ASN A 27 4.63 28.06 6.72
CA ASN A 27 3.88 28.60 5.58
C ASN A 27 4.38 28.14 4.21
N LYS A 28 4.87 26.90 4.05
CA LYS A 28 5.15 26.35 2.71
C LYS A 28 5.28 24.82 2.66
N ALA A 29 4.23 24.12 3.11
CA ALA A 29 3.87 22.88 2.43
C ALA A 29 2.78 23.27 1.44
N SER A 30 3.12 23.48 0.16
CA SER A 30 2.08 23.42 -0.86
C SER A 30 1.69 21.95 -0.95
N PHE A 31 0.72 21.58 -0.12
CA PHE A 31 -0.23 20.54 -0.48
C PHE A 31 -0.80 20.98 -1.83
N SER A 32 -0.20 20.54 -2.93
CA SER A 32 -1.00 20.29 -4.12
C SER A 32 -1.81 19.05 -3.79
N GLU A 33 -2.84 19.27 -2.98
CA GLU A 33 -4.01 18.43 -2.89
C GLU A 33 -4.56 18.35 -4.32
N ASN A 34 -4.03 17.43 -5.11
CA ASN A 34 -4.89 16.59 -5.91
C ASN A 34 -5.42 15.50 -4.97
N ALA A 35 -6.06 15.93 -3.88
CA ALA A 35 -7.09 15.14 -3.23
C ALA A 35 -8.22 15.07 -4.24
N SER A 36 -8.04 14.20 -5.24
CA SER A 36 -9.15 13.63 -6.00
C SER A 36 -10.01 12.97 -4.95
N LYS A 37 -10.95 13.75 -4.42
CA LYS A 37 -12.05 13.43 -3.51
C LYS A 37 -12.13 11.91 -3.34
N LEU A 38 -11.34 11.39 -2.41
CA LEU A 38 -11.39 9.98 -2.04
C LEU A 38 -12.72 9.90 -1.34
N ASP A 39 -13.72 9.43 -2.08
CA ASP A 39 -14.99 9.03 -1.51
C ASP A 39 -14.60 8.03 -0.41
N GLU A 40 -14.74 8.43 0.86
CA GLU A 40 -14.47 7.60 2.05
C GLU A 40 -15.38 6.36 2.11
N LYS A 41 -16.18 6.14 1.07
CA LYS A 41 -16.78 4.86 0.70
C LYS A 41 -16.12 4.34 -0.58
N ALA A 42 -14.81 4.12 -0.56
CA ALA A 42 -14.22 3.09 -1.41
C ALA A 42 -14.95 1.79 -1.02
N ASP A 43 -15.98 1.50 -1.80
CA ASP A 43 -17.13 0.69 -1.45
C ASP A 43 -16.62 -0.64 -0.88
N PHE A 44 -16.94 -0.97 0.37
CA PHE A 44 -16.69 -2.31 0.89
C PHE A 44 -17.33 -3.39 -0.01
N ASN A 45 -18.31 -3.00 -0.83
CA ASN A 45 -18.87 -3.80 -1.92
C ASN A 45 -17.85 -4.17 -3.01
N TYR A 46 -16.84 -3.34 -3.28
CA TYR A 46 -15.87 -3.61 -4.35
C TYR A 46 -14.96 -4.80 -4.01
N LEU A 47 -14.65 -5.00 -2.73
CA LEU A 47 -13.89 -6.16 -2.26
C LEU A 47 -14.64 -7.48 -2.54
N ARG A 48 -15.97 -7.47 -2.52
CA ARG A 48 -16.81 -8.64 -2.83
C ARG A 48 -16.77 -9.02 -4.31
N ASN A 49 -16.28 -8.16 -5.19
CA ASN A 49 -16.20 -8.44 -6.63
C ASN A 49 -14.96 -9.27 -6.99
N PHE A 50 -14.05 -9.52 -6.04
CA PHE A 50 -12.89 -10.37 -6.26
C PHE A 50 -13.21 -11.83 -5.98
N LYS A 51 -12.99 -12.66 -7.00
CA LYS A 51 -13.12 -14.11 -6.96
C LYS A 51 -11.91 -14.74 -6.28
N ALA A 52 -10.71 -14.22 -6.55
CA ALA A 52 -9.47 -14.70 -5.98
C ALA A 52 -8.44 -13.58 -5.90
N VAL A 53 -7.57 -13.65 -4.89
CA VAL A 53 -6.39 -12.79 -4.74
C VAL A 53 -5.16 -13.70 -4.65
N TYR A 54 -4.12 -13.38 -5.40
CA TYR A 54 -2.90 -14.17 -5.48
C TYR A 54 -1.66 -13.29 -5.61
N TRP A 55 -0.53 -13.83 -5.20
CA TRP A 55 0.77 -13.22 -5.40
C TRP A 55 1.23 -13.41 -6.84
N SER A 56 1.66 -12.34 -7.49
CA SER A 56 2.19 -12.38 -8.85
C SER A 56 3.73 -12.43 -8.82
N ASP A 57 4.28 -13.64 -8.91
CA ASP A 57 5.72 -13.84 -8.96
C ASP A 57 6.35 -13.14 -10.17
N GLY A 58 7.41 -12.36 -9.91
CA GLY A 58 8.12 -11.61 -10.94
C GLY A 58 7.54 -10.23 -11.26
N TYR A 59 6.45 -9.83 -10.61
CA TYR A 59 5.85 -8.50 -10.80
C TYR A 59 5.75 -7.77 -9.45
N TYR A 60 6.84 -7.07 -9.09
CA TYR A 60 6.86 -6.15 -7.95
C TYR A 60 7.10 -4.74 -8.46
N GLY A 61 6.08 -3.91 -8.38
CA GLY A 61 6.09 -2.58 -8.97
C GLY A 61 5.06 -1.65 -8.35
N TRP A 62 5.13 -0.38 -8.76
CA TRP A 62 4.13 0.61 -8.39
C TRP A 62 2.90 0.41 -9.25
N HIS A 63 1.81 -0.03 -8.62
CA HIS A 63 0.55 -0.29 -9.30
C HIS A 63 -0.61 0.45 -8.62
N PRO A 64 -1.58 0.97 -9.39
CA PRO A 64 -2.79 1.55 -8.83
C PRO A 64 -3.65 0.45 -8.19
N CYS A 65 -4.00 0.62 -6.93
CA CYS A 65 -4.90 -0.30 -6.24
C CYS A 65 -6.34 -0.12 -6.76
N ALA A 66 -6.99 -1.21 -7.16
CA ALA A 66 -8.35 -1.17 -7.68
C ALA A 66 -9.43 -0.84 -6.63
N VAL A 67 -9.11 -0.93 -5.34
CA VAL A 67 -10.04 -0.65 -4.24
C VAL A 67 -9.91 0.80 -3.77
N CYS A 68 -8.71 1.20 -3.33
CA CYS A 68 -8.49 2.54 -2.77
C CYS A 68 -8.00 3.57 -3.79
N GLY A 69 -7.72 3.17 -5.04
CA GLY A 69 -7.23 4.05 -6.10
C GLY A 69 -5.79 4.54 -5.92
N GLN A 70 -5.17 4.32 -4.76
CA GLN A 70 -3.81 4.78 -4.47
C GLN A 70 -2.79 3.92 -5.21
N THR A 71 -1.76 4.57 -5.77
CA THR A 71 -0.62 3.86 -6.37
C THR A 71 0.33 3.43 -5.26
N LYS A 72 0.50 2.13 -5.09
CA LYS A 72 1.32 1.53 -4.04
C LYS A 72 2.23 0.46 -4.64
N LEU A 73 3.36 0.23 -3.99
CA LEU A 73 4.26 -0.85 -4.32
C LEU A 73 3.60 -2.18 -3.92
N THR A 74 3.34 -3.07 -4.88
CA THR A 74 2.62 -4.33 -4.63
C THR A 74 2.96 -5.40 -5.65
N SER A 75 2.77 -6.66 -5.27
CA SER A 75 2.75 -7.83 -6.14
C SER A 75 1.41 -8.57 -6.11
N TRP A 76 0.42 -8.04 -5.40
CA TRP A 76 -0.88 -8.69 -5.26
C TRP A 76 -1.77 -8.39 -6.47
N GLN A 77 -2.23 -9.45 -7.12
CA GLN A 77 -3.27 -9.39 -8.15
C GLN A 77 -4.56 -9.99 -7.63
N ALA A 78 -5.68 -9.41 -8.03
CA ALA A 78 -7.00 -9.97 -7.86
C ALA A 78 -7.63 -10.29 -9.22
N GLU A 79 -8.34 -11.40 -9.28
CA GLU A 79 -9.23 -11.75 -10.38
C GLU A 79 -10.67 -11.40 -10.01
N THR A 80 -11.35 -10.60 -10.83
CA THR A 80 -12.77 -10.29 -10.64
C THR A 80 -13.64 -11.43 -11.16
N PHE A 81 -14.94 -11.44 -10.81
CA PHE A 81 -15.90 -12.38 -11.41
C PHE A 81 -16.09 -12.19 -12.93
N GLN A 82 -15.63 -11.07 -13.48
CA GLN A 82 -15.59 -10.81 -14.93
C GLN A 82 -14.27 -11.29 -15.57
N SER A 83 -13.43 -12.02 -14.83
CA SER A 83 -12.11 -12.49 -15.26
C SER A 83 -11.12 -11.37 -15.60
N GLU A 84 -11.35 -10.16 -15.09
CA GLU A 84 -10.38 -9.07 -15.18
C GLU A 84 -9.33 -9.22 -14.08
N LYS A 85 -8.07 -8.92 -14.42
CA LYS A 85 -6.96 -8.90 -13.47
C LYS A 85 -6.65 -7.48 -13.05
N VAL A 86 -6.69 -7.22 -11.76
CA VAL A 86 -6.42 -5.90 -11.18
C VAL A 86 -5.40 -5.99 -10.06
N TRP A 87 -4.75 -4.88 -9.75
CA TRP A 87 -3.77 -4.83 -8.68
C TRP A 87 -4.42 -4.43 -7.36
N LEU A 88 -3.96 -5.04 -6.27
CA LEU A 88 -4.36 -4.70 -4.92
C LEU A 88 -3.14 -4.29 -4.10
N CYS A 89 -3.31 -3.35 -3.19
CA CYS A 89 -2.30 -3.08 -2.16
C CYS A 89 -2.45 -4.03 -0.97
N GLU A 90 -1.41 -4.12 -0.13
CA GLU A 90 -1.39 -4.96 1.07
C GLU A 90 -2.61 -4.72 1.97
N ASP A 91 -2.92 -3.46 2.29
CA ASP A 91 -4.04 -3.10 3.19
C ASP A 91 -5.39 -3.60 2.66
N CYS A 92 -5.63 -3.48 1.35
CA CYS A 92 -6.88 -3.90 0.73
C CYS A 92 -6.95 -5.42 0.57
N LYS A 93 -5.81 -6.09 0.38
CA LYS A 93 -5.71 -7.54 0.41
C LYS A 93 -6.04 -8.08 1.81
N GLU A 94 -5.51 -7.47 2.86
CA GLU A 94 -5.83 -7.88 4.24
C GLU A 94 -7.32 -7.65 4.57
N ALA A 95 -7.88 -6.52 4.13
CA ALA A 95 -9.31 -6.26 4.30
C ALA A 95 -10.17 -7.29 3.54
N TRP A 96 -9.77 -7.70 2.34
CA TRP A 96 -10.43 -8.76 1.59
C TRP A 96 -10.37 -10.09 2.35
N GLU A 97 -9.21 -10.50 2.87
CA GLU A 97 -9.06 -11.75 3.63
C GLU A 97 -9.93 -11.77 4.89
N LYS A 98 -10.02 -10.65 5.62
CA LYS A 98 -10.90 -10.53 6.79
C LYS A 98 -12.37 -10.73 6.41
N GLN A 99 -12.81 -10.17 5.28
CA GLN A 99 -14.17 -10.40 4.78
C GLN A 99 -14.41 -11.87 4.40
N GLN A 100 -13.44 -12.51 3.73
CA GLN A 100 -13.56 -13.92 3.34
C GLN A 100 -13.57 -14.86 4.55
N ALA A 101 -12.87 -14.50 5.62
CA ALA A 101 -12.87 -15.25 6.88
C ALA A 101 -14.17 -15.11 7.69
N GLY A 102 -15.16 -14.32 7.22
CA GLY A 102 -16.42 -14.09 7.93
C GLY A 102 -16.26 -13.23 9.19
N ALA A 103 -15.15 -12.49 9.31
CA ALA A 103 -14.94 -11.54 10.40
C ALA A 103 -15.65 -10.23 10.06
N THR A 104 -16.96 -10.16 10.34
CA THR A 104 -17.77 -8.94 10.34
C THR A 104 -17.82 -8.32 11.72
#